data_AF-A0A967EAG2-F1
#
_entry.id   AF-A0A967EAG2-F1
#
_cell.length_a   1.000
_cell.length_b   1.000
_cell.length_c   1.000
_cell.angle_alpha   90.00
_cell.angle_beta   90.00
_cell.angle_gamma   90.00
#
_symmetry.space_group_name_H-M   'P 1'
#
loop_
_entity.id
_entity.type
_entity.pdbx_description
1 polymer ?
#
loop_
_entity_poly.entity_id
_entity_poly.type
_entity_poly.pdbx_seq_one_letter_code
_entity_poly.pdbx_strand_id
1 'polypeptide(L)'
;MTTRTKRSDADFLAEVERDEDKPLGPAIDGAPIRAITAAVDRRQRVETEIAEHVAAARAAGFSWAVIGEALGVTRQGALKRYGANR
;
A
#
# COMPACT_ATOMS: atom_id res chain seq x y z
N MET A 1 15.31 31.29 -25.41
CA MET A 1 15.93 30.02 -25.01
C MET A 1 17.36 30.31 -24.59
N THR A 2 17.63 30.38 -23.29
CA THR A 2 18.96 30.26 -22.62
C THR A 2 18.75 30.45 -21.11
N THR A 3 18.48 29.33 -20.41
CA THR A 3 19.36 28.62 -19.45
C THR A 3 19.25 29.12 -18.01
N ARG A 4 18.45 28.36 -17.24
CA ARG A 4 18.31 28.42 -15.78
C ARG A 4 19.67 28.12 -15.14
N THR A 5 20.31 29.13 -14.58
CA THR A 5 21.53 29.03 -13.77
C THR A 5 21.32 27.98 -12.66
N LYS A 6 22.08 26.88 -12.71
CA LYS A 6 22.21 25.97 -11.56
C LYS A 6 22.90 26.76 -10.45
N ARG A 7 22.15 27.10 -9.40
CA ARG A 7 22.70 27.54 -8.11
C ARG A 7 23.64 26.44 -7.61
N SER A 8 24.84 26.79 -7.14
CA SER A 8 25.86 25.81 -6.77
C SER A 8 25.51 25.15 -5.43
N ASP A 9 25.95 23.92 -5.22
CA ASP A 9 25.77 23.19 -3.97
C ASP A 9 26.40 23.96 -2.79
N ALA A 10 27.47 24.73 -3.04
CA ALA A 10 28.12 25.60 -2.06
C ALA A 10 27.21 26.75 -1.59
N ASP A 11 26.46 27.36 -2.51
CA ASP A 11 25.48 28.40 -2.14
C ASP A 11 24.32 27.83 -1.32
N PHE A 12 23.98 26.55 -1.54
CA PHE A 12 22.95 25.86 -0.77
C PHE A 12 23.43 25.53 0.64
N LEU A 13 24.68 25.05 0.77
CA LEU A 13 25.32 24.75 2.06
C LEU A 13 25.47 26.00 2.93
N ALA A 14 25.90 27.13 2.35
CA ALA A 14 26.05 28.39 3.07
C ALA A 14 24.73 29.05 3.50
N GLU A 15 23.60 28.64 2.93
CA GLU A 15 22.26 29.07 3.35
C GLU A 15 21.75 28.20 4.50
N VAL A 16 21.94 26.88 4.42
CA VAL A 16 21.60 25.94 5.50
C VAL A 16 22.39 26.26 6.77
N GLU A 17 23.66 26.63 6.64
CA GLU A 17 24.54 27.02 7.76
C GLU A 17 24.12 28.33 8.45
N ARG A 18 23.28 29.15 7.81
CA ARG A 18 22.73 30.38 8.42
C ARG A 18 21.39 30.15 9.13
N ASP A 19 20.73 29.03 8.87
CA ASP A 19 19.37 28.70 9.31
C ASP A 19 19.34 27.60 10.39
N GLU A 20 20.45 27.40 11.10
CA GLU A 20 20.68 26.24 11.99
C GLU A 20 19.81 26.20 13.25
N ASP A 21 19.17 27.32 13.59
CA ASP A 21 18.43 27.48 14.86
C ASP A 21 16.91 27.58 14.69
N LYS A 22 16.36 27.30 13.51
CA LYS A 22 14.91 27.19 13.38
C LYS A 22 14.48 25.91 14.10
N PRO A 23 13.71 25.98 15.22
CA PRO A 23 13.22 24.78 15.85
C PRO A 23 12.41 24.01 14.82
N LEU A 24 12.89 22.82 14.47
CA LEU A 24 12.04 21.79 13.89
C LEU A 24 10.85 21.74 14.83
N GLY A 25 9.65 21.99 14.29
CA GLY A 25 8.42 22.02 15.10
C GLY A 25 8.31 20.76 15.97
N PRO A 26 7.38 20.75 16.94
CA PRO A 26 7.29 19.67 17.92
C PRO A 26 7.40 18.29 17.24
N ALA A 27 8.29 17.44 17.76
CA ALA A 27 8.55 16.13 17.20
C ALA A 27 7.23 15.36 17.07
N ILE A 28 6.84 15.06 15.82
CA ILE A 28 5.61 14.31 15.54
C ILE A 28 5.88 12.84 15.89
N ASP A 29 5.11 12.26 16.79
CA ASP A 29 5.18 10.81 17.04
C ASP A 29 4.70 10.05 15.80
N GLY A 30 5.64 9.36 15.14
CA GLY A 30 5.37 8.55 13.96
C GLY A 30 4.68 7.20 14.25
N ALA A 31 4.40 6.86 15.51
CA ALA A 31 3.79 5.58 15.88
C ALA A 31 2.44 5.29 15.16
N PRO A 32 1.50 6.26 15.03
CA PRO A 32 0.25 6.02 14.30
C PRO A 32 0.47 5.70 12.82
N ILE A 33 1.41 6.39 12.16
CA ILE A 33 1.73 6.12 10.75
C ILE A 33 2.34 4.72 10.59
N ARG A 34 3.27 4.33 11.45
CA ARG A 34 3.83 2.96 11.44
C ARG A 34 2.75 1.90 11.68
N ALA A 35 1.78 2.16 12.56
CA ALA A 35 0.67 1.26 12.82
C ALA A 35 -0.24 1.10 11.59
N ILE A 36 -0.50 2.18 10.84
CA ILE A 36 -1.24 2.15 9.58
C ILE A 36 -0.47 1.31 8.54
N THR A 37 0.82 1.53 8.35
CA THR A 37 1.64 0.75 7.41
C THR A 37 1.59 -0.74 7.76
N ALA A 38 1.78 -1.10 9.03
CA ALA A 38 1.72 -2.49 9.48
C ALA A 38 0.32 -3.12 9.26
N ALA A 39 -0.75 -2.35 9.42
CA ALA A 39 -2.11 -2.82 9.14
C ALA A 39 -2.35 -3.02 7.63
N VAL A 40 -1.82 -2.16 6.79
CA VAL A 40 -1.85 -2.31 5.32
C VAL A 40 -1.14 -3.59 4.91
N ASP A 41 0.06 -3.85 5.44
CA ASP A 41 0.82 -5.06 5.14
C ASP A 41 0.09 -6.34 5.59
N ARG A 42 -0.51 -6.32 6.79
CA ARG A 42 -1.34 -7.43 7.27
C ARG A 42 -2.52 -7.68 6.35
N ARG A 43 -3.22 -6.62 5.93
CA ARG A 43 -4.35 -6.74 5.01
C ARG A 43 -3.91 -7.38 3.69
N GLN A 44 -2.80 -6.93 3.11
CA GLN A 44 -2.28 -7.51 1.86
C GLN A 44 -1.99 -9.01 1.99
N ARG A 45 -1.35 -9.44 3.09
CA ARG A 45 -1.09 -10.87 3.32
C ARG A 45 -2.36 -11.70 3.41
N VAL A 46 -3.36 -11.20 4.15
CA VAL A 46 -4.66 -11.89 4.28
C VAL A 46 -5.39 -11.95 2.93
N GLU A 47 -5.35 -10.89 2.12
CA GLU A 47 -5.95 -10.90 0.78
C GLU A 47 -5.28 -11.93 -0.14
N THR A 48 -3.95 -12.08 -0.06
CA THR A 48 -3.21 -13.13 -0.79
C THR A 48 -3.64 -14.52 -0.33
N GLU A 49 -3.70 -14.76 0.98
CA GLU A 49 -4.15 -16.03 1.55
C GLU A 49 -5.58 -16.38 1.13
N ILE A 50 -6.50 -15.41 1.13
CA ILE A 50 -7.86 -15.59 0.64
C ILE A 50 -7.86 -16.03 -0.84
N ALA A 51 -7.03 -15.40 -1.69
CA ALA A 51 -6.94 -15.76 -3.09
C ALA A 51 -6.43 -17.20 -3.30
N GLU A 52 -5.45 -17.63 -2.50
CA GLU A 52 -4.94 -19.01 -2.50
C GLU A 52 -6.01 -20.01 -2.10
N HIS A 53 -6.76 -19.75 -1.02
CA HIS A 53 -7.86 -20.61 -0.58
C HIS A 53 -9.00 -20.66 -1.60
N VAL A 54 -9.32 -19.54 -2.27
CA VAL A 54 -10.29 -19.51 -3.37
C VAL A 54 -9.82 -20.38 -4.53
N ALA A 55 -8.55 -20.30 -4.91
CA ALA A 55 -7.98 -21.14 -5.97
C ALA A 55 -8.04 -22.63 -5.59
N ALA A 56 -7.69 -22.98 -4.35
CA ALA A 56 -7.78 -24.34 -3.83
C ALA A 56 -9.24 -24.86 -3.83
N ALA A 57 -10.20 -24.05 -3.39
CA ALA A 57 -11.62 -24.39 -3.44
C ALA A 57 -12.10 -24.62 -4.89
N ARG A 58 -11.66 -23.79 -5.84
CA ARG A 58 -11.97 -23.98 -7.26
C ARG A 58 -11.36 -25.25 -7.82
N ALA A 59 -10.13 -25.59 -7.45
CA ALA A 59 -9.47 -26.83 -7.84
C ALA A 59 -10.17 -28.08 -7.26
N ALA A 60 -10.69 -27.97 -6.03
CA ALA A 60 -11.50 -29.00 -5.39
C ALA A 60 -12.94 -29.12 -5.95
N GLY A 61 -13.33 -28.27 -6.90
CA GLY A 61 -14.61 -28.36 -7.60
C GLY A 61 -15.76 -27.55 -7.00
N PHE A 62 -15.54 -26.79 -5.92
CA PHE A 62 -16.57 -25.94 -5.33
C PHE A 62 -17.07 -24.88 -6.31
N SER A 63 -18.39 -24.68 -6.38
CA SER A 63 -18.98 -23.69 -7.28
C SER A 63 -18.66 -22.25 -6.85
N TRP A 64 -18.67 -21.32 -7.81
CA TRP A 64 -18.52 -19.89 -7.51
C TRP A 64 -19.63 -19.33 -6.60
N ALA A 65 -20.79 -19.99 -6.53
CA ALA A 65 -21.86 -19.60 -5.61
C ALA A 65 -21.47 -19.87 -4.15
N VAL A 66 -20.99 -21.08 -3.85
CA VAL A 66 -20.52 -21.48 -2.52
C VAL A 66 -19.34 -20.63 -2.07
N ILE A 67 -18.39 -20.38 -2.98
CA ILE A 67 -17.24 -19.53 -2.69
C ILE A 67 -17.67 -18.07 -2.43
N GLY A 68 -18.64 -17.55 -3.19
CA GLY A 68 -19.17 -16.21 -2.96
C GLY A 68 -19.83 -16.09 -1.59
N GLU A 69 -20.64 -17.08 -1.20
CA GLU A 69 -21.27 -17.14 0.11
C GLU A 69 -20.23 -17.10 1.24
N ALA A 70 -19.19 -17.93 1.16
CA ALA A 70 -18.10 -17.94 2.14
C ALA A 70 -17.36 -16.60 2.24
N LEU A 71 -17.22 -15.88 1.12
CA LEU A 71 -16.58 -14.57 1.05
C LEU A 71 -17.53 -13.40 1.42
N GLY A 72 -18.82 -13.67 1.64
CA GLY A 72 -19.83 -12.63 1.86
C GLY A 72 -20.11 -11.77 0.63
N VAL A 73 -19.93 -12.31 -0.57
CA VAL A 73 -20.18 -11.63 -1.85
C VAL A 73 -21.08 -12.45 -2.77
N THR A 74 -21.63 -11.82 -3.81
CA THR A 74 -22.41 -12.56 -4.81
C THR A 74 -21.52 -13.49 -5.63
N ARG A 75 -22.10 -14.54 -6.22
CA ARG A 75 -21.42 -15.42 -7.20
C ARG A 75 -20.68 -14.61 -8.27
N GLN A 76 -21.33 -13.60 -8.85
CA GLN A 76 -20.74 -12.76 -9.89
C GLN A 76 -19.59 -11.92 -9.34
N GLY A 77 -19.69 -11.45 -8.10
CA GLY A 77 -18.59 -10.76 -7.41
C GLY A 77 -17.37 -11.65 -7.21
N ALA A 78 -17.57 -12.89 -6.76
CA ALA A 78 -16.48 -13.87 -6.61
C ALA A 78 -15.84 -14.22 -7.96
N LEU A 79 -16.66 -14.53 -8.98
CA LEU A 79 -16.16 -14.83 -10.32
C LEU A 79 -15.40 -13.64 -10.92
N LYS A 80 -15.90 -12.42 -10.79
CA LYS A 80 -15.23 -11.22 -11.31
C LYS A 80 -13.88 -10.98 -10.63
N ARG A 81 -13.81 -11.16 -9.30
CA ARG A 81 -12.60 -10.88 -8.52
C ARG A 81 -11.53 -11.97 -8.68
N TYR A 82 -11.93 -13.24 -8.69
CA TYR A 82 -10.98 -14.37 -8.63
C TYR A 82 -11.00 -15.28 -9.86
N GLY A 83 -11.95 -15.11 -10.77
CA GLY A 83 -12.11 -15.98 -11.95
C GLY A 83 -11.19 -15.63 -13.13
N ALA A 84 -10.57 -14.45 -13.15
CA ALA A 84 -9.68 -14.01 -14.23
C ALA A 84 -8.22 -14.45 -14.05
N ASN A 85 -7.85 -15.02 -12.90
CA ASN A 85 -6.48 -15.42 -12.56
C ASN A 85 -6.19 -16.89 -12.88
N ARG A 86 -6.62 -17.37 -14.05
CA ARG A 86 -6.45 -18.77 -14.48
C ARG A 86 -5.44 -18.91 -15.59
#